data_AF-A0AA43A3R0-F1
#
_entry.id   AF-A0AA43A3R0-F1
#
_cell.length_a   1.000
_cell.length_b   1.000
_cell.length_c   1.000
_cell.angle_alpha   90.00
_cell.angle_beta   90.00
_cell.angle_gamma   90.00
#
_symmetry.space_group_name_H-M   'P 1'
#
loop_
_entity.id
_entity.type
_entity.pdbx_description
1 polymer ?
#
loop_
_entity_poly.entity_id
_entity_poly.type
_entity_poly.pdbx_seq_one_letter_code
_entity_poly.pdbx_strand_id
1 'polypeptide(L)' 'METCSLCQEQTKKTHRGKPHHCLIKVSEARIFTGAKPRGYEEQDYKCLDCNARFTQSTGKNDLAWTLWQG' A
#
# COMPACT_ATOMS: atom_id res chain seq x y z
N MET A 1 4.36 -15.80 -8.22
CA MET A 1 5.12 -14.61 -8.66
C MET A 1 6.16 -14.29 -7.61
N GLU A 2 7.43 -14.20 -8.00
CA GLU A 2 8.47 -13.73 -7.10
C GLU A 2 8.42 -12.20 -7.04
N THR A 3 8.06 -11.65 -5.88
CA THR A 3 8.19 -10.20 -5.63
C THR A 3 9.65 -9.89 -5.31
N CYS A 4 10.15 -8.72 -5.73
CA CYS A 4 11.53 -8.35 -5.43
C CYS A 4 11.75 -8.16 -3.92
N SER A 5 13.00 -8.21 -3.46
CA SER A 5 13.35 -8.08 -2.03
C SER A 5 12.78 -6.82 -1.39
N LEU A 6 12.77 -5.69 -2.11
CA LEU A 6 12.17 -4.44 -1.63
C LEU A 6 10.66 -4.55 -1.40
N CYS A 7 9.95 -5.29 -2.26
CA CYS A 7 8.53 -5.58 -2.13
C CYS A 7 8.24 -6.58 -0.99
N GLN A 8 9.13 -7.53 -0.74
CA GLN A 8 9.04 -8.43 0.42
C GLN A 8 9.22 -7.68 1.74
N GLU A 9 10.10 -6.67 1.78
CA GLU A 9 10.22 -5.77 2.93
C GLU A 9 9.05 -4.80 3.03
N GLN A 10 8.43 -4.45 1.88
CA GLN A 10 7.27 -3.56 1.86
C GLN A 10 6.07 -4.17 2.61
N THR A 11 5.79 -5.46 2.45
CA THR A 11 4.66 -6.13 3.12
C THR A 11 4.77 -6.14 4.64
N LYS A 12 5.98 -5.97 5.19
CA LYS A 12 6.25 -5.96 6.63
C LYS A 12 6.10 -4.57 7.26
N LYS A 13 5.92 -3.51 6.46
CA LYS A 13 5.83 -2.14 6.96
C LYS A 13 4.48 -1.87 7.62
N THR A 14 4.47 -0.90 8.54
CA THR A 14 3.24 -0.38 9.15
C THR A 14 2.54 0.62 8.22
N HIS A 15 1.33 1.06 8.59
CA HIS A 15 0.55 2.06 7.85
C HIS A 15 1.30 3.40 7.68
N ARG A 16 2.28 3.69 8.53
CA ARG A 16 3.16 4.88 8.43
C ARG A 16 4.42 4.64 7.58
N GLY A 17 4.70 3.41 7.22
CA GLY A 17 5.85 3.07 6.39
C GLY A 17 5.71 3.72 5.02
N LYS A 18 6.80 4.26 4.48
CA LYS A 18 6.80 4.86 3.15
C LYS A 18 6.99 3.79 2.07
N PRO A 19 6.42 3.96 0.87
CA PRO A 19 6.77 3.13 -0.29
C PRO A 19 8.28 3.19 -0.55
N HIS A 20 8.89 2.08 -0.97
CA HIS A 20 10.25 2.12 -1.50
C HIS A 20 10.28 2.78 -2.89
N HIS A 21 11.47 3.15 -3.36
CA HIS A 21 11.65 4.00 -4.54
C HIS A 21 11.10 3.43 -5.86
N CYS A 22 10.93 2.11 -5.99
CA CYS A 22 10.33 1.51 -7.20
C CYS A 22 8.80 1.47 -7.19
N LEU A 23 8.14 1.83 -6.08
CA LEU A 23 6.68 1.86 -5.99
C LEU A 23 6.15 3.23 -6.42
N ILE A 24 5.44 3.25 -7.54
CA ILE A 24 4.77 4.46 -8.05
C ILE A 24 3.27 4.38 -7.79
N LYS A 25 2.64 5.52 -7.52
CA LYS A 25 1.17 5.63 -7.41
C LYS A 25 0.54 5.40 -8.77
N VAL A 26 -0.51 4.59 -8.82
CA VAL A 26 -1.21 4.25 -10.08
C VAL A 26 -2.68 4.67 -10.11
N SER A 27 -3.20 5.16 -8.99
CA SER A 27 -4.56 5.67 -8.84
C SER A 27 -4.56 6.90 -7.94
N GLU A 28 -5.67 7.64 -7.93
CA GLU A 28 -5.90 8.64 -6.91
C GLU A 28 -6.17 7.97 -5.55
N ALA A 29 -5.85 8.67 -4.46
CA ALA A 29 -6.13 8.19 -3.12
C ALA A 29 -7.65 8.08 -2.91
N ARG A 30 -8.10 6.92 -2.44
CA ARG A 30 -9.49 6.69 -2.03
C ARG A 30 -9.66 7.17 -0.60
N ILE A 31 -10.48 8.18 -0.38
CA ILE A 31 -10.72 8.77 0.94
C ILE A 31 -11.99 8.19 1.55
N PHE A 32 -11.85 7.55 2.71
CA PHE A 32 -12.97 6.99 3.48
C PHE A 32 -13.24 7.89 4.68
N THR A 33 -14.27 8.73 4.57
CA THR A 33 -14.69 9.63 5.65
C THR A 33 -15.59 8.90 6.64
N GLY A 34 -15.01 8.41 7.74
CA GLY A 34 -15.76 7.90 8.90
C GLY A 34 -16.14 8.99 9.91
N ALA A 35 -16.87 8.61 10.97
CA ALA A 35 -17.12 9.50 12.10
C ALA A 35 -15.79 9.95 12.73
N LYS A 36 -15.60 11.26 12.92
CA LYS A 36 -14.35 11.82 13.49
C LYS A 36 -13.99 11.11 14.80
N PRO A 37 -12.71 10.71 15.01
CA PRO A 37 -11.52 11.00 14.19
C PRO A 37 -11.17 9.90 13.16
N ARG A 38 -12.10 9.01 12.82
CA ARG A 38 -11.83 7.68 12.24
C ARG A 38 -11.84 7.62 10.70
N GLY A 39 -11.47 8.71 10.02
CA GLY A 39 -11.24 8.67 8.58
C GLY A 39 -9.94 7.95 8.23
N TYR A 40 -9.86 7.35 7.05
CA TYR A 40 -8.63 6.77 6.50
C TYR A 40 -8.59 6.91 4.98
N GLU A 41 -7.41 6.71 4.40
CA GLU A 41 -7.22 6.70 2.95
C GLU A 41 -6.55 5.41 2.50
N GLU A 42 -6.84 5.02 1.27
CA GLU A 42 -6.14 3.96 0.58
C GLU A 42 -5.49 4.47 -0.70
N GLN A 43 -4.29 3.99 -0.98
CA GLN A 43 -3.53 4.36 -2.17
C GLN A 43 -2.97 3.11 -2.84
N ASP A 44 -3.24 2.94 -4.14
CA ASP A 44 -2.66 1.85 -4.89
C ASP A 44 -1.30 2.24 -5.50
N TYR A 45 -0.38 1.29 -5.45
CA TYR A 45 0.97 1.39 -5.98
C TYR A 45 1.28 0.23 -6.92
N LYS A 46 2.14 0.47 -7.90
CA LYS A 46 2.75 -0.56 -8.74
C LYS A 46 4.27 -0.47 -8.63
N CYS A 47 4.91 -1.62 -8.44
CA CYS A 47 6.36 -1.73 -8.48
C CYS A 47 6.84 -1.75 -9.93
N LEU A 48 7.78 -0.88 -10.29
CA LEU A 48 8.37 -0.85 -11.63
C LEU A 48 9.36 -2.01 -11.87
N ASP A 49 9.89 -2.61 -10.81
CA ASP A 49 10.90 -3.67 -10.88
C ASP A 49 10.25 -5.06 -11.06
N CYS A 50 9.35 -5.45 -10.16
CA CYS A 50 8.69 -6.76 -10.20
C CYS A 50 7.22 -6.72 -10.68
N ASN A 51 6.70 -5.57 -11.10
CA ASN A 51 5.30 -5.37 -11.53
C ASN A 51 4.21 -5.70 -10.48
N ALA A 52 4.60 -6.00 -9.23
CA ALA A 52 3.68 -6.23 -8.12
C ALA A 52 2.80 -5.00 -7.85
N ARG A 53 1.56 -5.25 -7.43
CA ARG A 53 0.59 -4.20 -7.08
C ARG A 53 0.29 -4.26 -5.59
N PHE A 54 0.21 -3.09 -4.97
CA PHE A 54 -0.05 -2.95 -3.54
C PHE A 54 -1.16 -1.94 -3.32
N THR A 55 -1.94 -2.16 -2.27
CA THR A 55 -2.77 -1.12 -1.66
C THR A 55 -2.20 -0.77 -0.30
N GLN A 56 -1.86 0.50 -0.09
CA GLN A 56 -1.53 1.02 1.23
C GLN A 56 -2.81 1.53 1.90
N SER A 57 -3.09 1.13 3.14
CA SER A 57 -4.14 1.74 3.96
C SER A 57 -3.54 2.50 5.13
N THR A 58 -4.08 3.70 5.41
CA THR A 58 -3.79 4.43 6.66
C THR A 58 -4.70 4.02 7.81
N GLY A 59 -5.65 3.10 7.56
CA GLY A 59 -6.58 2.57 8.55
C GLY A 59 -5.84 1.77 9.62
N LYS A 60 -6.08 2.10 10.90
CA LYS A 60 -5.42 1.40 12.02
C LYS A 60 -5.84 -0.07 12.15
N ASN A 61 -7.01 -0.41 11.62
CA ASN A 61 -7.59 -1.75 11.69
C ASN A 61 -7.36 -2.56 10.41
N ASP A 62 -6.74 -1.97 9.39
CA ASP A 62 -6.53 -2.61 8.09
C ASP A 62 -5.13 -3.20 8.00
N LEU A 63 -4.93 -4.08 7.01
CA LEU A 63 -3.59 -4.42 6.58
C LEU A 63 -2.94 -3.17 5.98
N ALA A 64 -1.78 -2.79 6.51
CA ALA A 64 -1.07 -1.59 6.08
C ALA A 64 -0.66 -1.64 4.60
N TRP A 65 -0.24 -2.82 4.12
CA TRP A 65 0.23 -3.06 2.76
C TRP A 65 -0.32 -4.38 2.23
N THR A 66 -1.34 -4.30 1.41
CA THR A 66 -1.98 -5.48 0.80
C THR A 66 -1.37 -5.72 -0.58
N LEU A 67 -0.60 -6.80 -0.73
CA LEU A 67 -0.10 -7.28 -2.03
C LEU A 67 -1.25 -7.94 -2.79
N TRP A 68 -1.49 -7.53 -4.04
CA TRP A 68 -2.54 -8.13 -4.87
C TRP A 68 -2.08 -9.52 -5.30
N GLN A 69 -2.82 -10.55 -4.88
CA GLN A 69 -2.69 -11.90 -5.40
C GLN A 69 -3.60 -11.98 -6.63
N GLY A 70 -3.00 -11.87 -7.82
CA GLY A 70 -3.69 -12.15 -9.09
C GLY A 70 -3.84 -13.63 -9.34
#